data_AF-A0A921DSQ2-F1
#
_entry.id   AF-A0A921DSQ2-F1
#
_cell.length_a   1.000
_cell.length_b   1.000
_cell.length_c   1.000
_cell.angle_alpha   90.00
_cell.angle_beta   90.00
_cell.angle_gamma   90.00
#
_symmetry.space_group_name_H-M   'P 1'
#
loop_
_entity.id
_entity.type
_entity.pdbx_description
1 polymer ?
#
loop_
_entity_poly.entity_id
_entity_poly.type
_entity_poly.pdbx_seq_one_letter_code
_entity_poly.pdbx_strand_id
1 'polypeptide(L)'
;LPLFKAYQLLAELGHPLGLHFMEHEKQLSMLLHARNFSLLAHGFEPISEENCSQIQDIIFTFLNFSEDALPTFPKIKASDIT
;
A
#
# COMPACT_ATOMS: atom_id res chain seq x y z
N LEU A 1 -13.21 7.61 -0.97
CA LEU A 1 -14.37 6.97 -1.64
C LEU A 1 -14.09 6.46 -3.06
N PRO A 2 -13.45 7.20 -3.99
CA PRO A 2 -13.35 6.78 -5.39
C PRO A 2 -12.69 5.41 -5.60
N LEU A 3 -11.62 5.12 -4.86
CA LEU A 3 -10.88 3.86 -4.97
C LEU A 3 -11.76 2.64 -4.64
N PHE A 4 -12.42 2.65 -3.48
CA PHE A 4 -13.29 1.54 -3.04
C PHE A 4 -14.46 1.33 -4.01
N LYS A 5 -15.07 2.42 -4.50
CA LYS A 5 -16.15 2.32 -5.47
C LYS A 5 -15.70 1.77 -6.82
N ALA A 6 -14.47 2.07 -7.26
CA ALA A 6 -13.90 1.47 -8.45
C ALA A 6 -13.72 -0.05 -8.29
N TYR A 7 -13.16 -0.51 -7.16
CA TYR A 7 -13.02 -1.95 -6.91
C TYR A 7 -14.37 -2.66 -6.70
N GLN A 8 -15.33 -1.99 -6.06
CA GLN A 8 -16.69 -2.52 -5.91
C GLN A 8 -17.34 -2.73 -7.28
N LEU A 9 -17.24 -1.74 -8.18
CA LEU A 9 -17.72 -1.88 -9.55
C LEU A 9 -17.04 -3.05 -10.27
N LEU A 10 -15.72 -3.20 -10.13
CA LEU A 10 -15.00 -4.35 -10.70
C LEU A 10 -15.51 -5.69 -10.15
N ALA A 11 -15.80 -5.77 -8.86
CA ALA A 11 -16.33 -6.98 -8.22
C ALA A 11 -17.74 -7.30 -8.73
N GLU A 12 -18.61 -6.29 -8.85
CA GLU A 12 -19.97 -6.41 -9.40
C GLU A 12 -19.96 -6.88 -10.86
N LEU A 13 -18.91 -6.53 -11.61
CA LEU A 13 -18.67 -7.03 -12.98
C LEU A 13 -18.00 -8.41 -13.03
N GLY A 14 -17.72 -9.04 -11.89
CA GLY A 14 -17.06 -10.35 -11.80
C GLY A 14 -15.56 -10.31 -12.11
N HIS A 15 -14.93 -9.14 -12.10
CA HIS A 15 -13.51 -9.02 -12.41
C HIS A 15 -12.64 -9.55 -11.25
N PRO A 16 -11.64 -10.41 -11.51
CA PRO A 16 -10.83 -11.05 -10.47
C PRO A 16 -10.19 -10.06 -9.48
N LEU A 17 -9.66 -8.94 -9.98
CA LEU A 17 -9.09 -7.89 -9.14
C LEU A 17 -10.11 -7.26 -8.18
N GLY A 18 -11.36 -7.08 -8.63
CA GLY A 18 -12.42 -6.53 -7.77
C GLY A 18 -12.78 -7.52 -6.67
N LEU A 19 -12.95 -8.79 -7.01
CA LEU A 19 -13.22 -9.86 -6.05
C LEU A 19 -12.08 -9.98 -5.03
N HIS A 20 -10.84 -10.01 -5.49
CA HIS A 20 -9.65 -10.05 -4.63
C HIS A 20 -9.56 -8.85 -3.69
N PHE A 21 -9.93 -7.65 -4.14
CA PHE A 21 -10.03 -6.48 -3.27
C PHE A 21 -11.12 -6.64 -2.21
N MET A 22 -12.29 -7.18 -2.57
CA MET A 22 -13.37 -7.41 -1.59
C MET A 22 -12.97 -8.40 -0.50
N GLU A 23 -12.20 -9.44 -0.83
CA GLU A 23 -11.67 -10.41 0.14
C GLU A 23 -10.77 -9.75 1.21
N HIS A 24 -10.06 -8.67 0.83
CA HIS A 24 -9.11 -7.95 1.68
C HIS A 24 -9.62 -6.57 2.14
N GLU A 25 -10.89 -6.23 1.88
CA GLU A 25 -11.42 -4.87 2.00
C GLU A 25 -11.16 -4.25 3.37
N LYS A 26 -11.42 -5.02 4.44
CA LYS A 26 -11.25 -4.55 5.81
C LYS A 26 -9.79 -4.17 6.12
N GLN A 27 -8.85 -5.03 5.74
CA GLN A 27 -7.42 -4.80 5.96
C GLN A 27 -6.92 -3.60 5.14
N LEU A 28 -7.31 -3.54 3.87
CA LEU A 28 -6.96 -2.44 2.97
C LEU A 28 -7.58 -1.11 3.42
N SER A 29 -8.77 -1.12 4.00
CA SER A 29 -9.42 0.08 4.56
C SER A 29 -8.64 0.65 5.74
N MET A 30 -8.22 -0.21 6.68
CA MET A 30 -7.38 0.20 7.81
C MET A 30 -6.03 0.76 7.34
N LEU A 31 -5.39 0.08 6.38
CA LEU A 31 -4.14 0.51 5.79
C LEU A 31 -4.26 1.88 5.10
N LEU A 32 -5.26 2.04 4.24
CA LEU A 32 -5.46 3.27 3.49
C LEU A 32 -5.84 4.43 4.41
N HIS A 33 -6.53 4.16 5.51
CA HIS A 33 -6.77 5.13 6.56
C HIS A 33 -5.43 5.58 7.17
N ALA A 34 -4.63 4.64 7.70
CA ALA A 34 -3.32 4.97 8.30
C ALA A 34 -2.41 5.75 7.34
N ARG A 35 -2.36 5.35 6.06
CA ARG A 35 -1.62 6.07 5.01
C ARG A 35 -2.14 7.49 4.83
N ASN A 36 -3.45 7.68 4.69
CA ASN A 36 -4.03 9.00 4.38
C ASN A 36 -3.86 10.02 5.51
N PHE A 37 -3.89 9.55 6.76
CA PHE A 37 -3.71 10.40 7.94
C PHE A 37 -2.24 10.56 8.35
N SER A 38 -1.32 9.83 7.71
CA SER A 38 0.11 9.97 7.95
C SER A 38 0.70 11.30 7.42
N LEU A 39 1.85 11.68 8.00
CA LEU A 39 2.67 12.83 7.59
C LEU A 39 3.12 12.80 6.11
N LEU A 40 3.28 11.61 5.51
CA LEU A 40 3.74 11.45 4.14
C LEU A 40 2.61 11.58 3.10
N ALA A 41 1.37 11.72 3.53
CA ALA A 41 0.22 11.95 2.67
C ALA A 41 -0.43 13.31 2.95
N HIS A 42 -1.51 13.32 3.74
CA HIS A 42 -2.34 14.51 3.95
C HIS A 42 -2.64 14.79 5.41
N GLY A 43 -2.14 13.98 6.35
CA GLY A 43 -2.41 14.16 7.77
C GLY A 43 -1.15 14.46 8.58
N PHE A 44 -1.30 14.36 9.90
CA PHE A 44 -0.27 14.70 10.88
C PHE A 44 -0.01 13.56 11.86
N GLU A 45 -0.62 12.40 11.64
CA GLU A 45 -0.45 11.25 12.51
C GLU A 45 0.91 10.58 12.23
N PRO A 46 1.79 10.45 13.23
CA PRO A 46 3.01 9.69 13.06
C PRO A 46 2.69 8.20 12.94
N ILE A 47 3.47 7.50 12.12
CA ILE A 47 3.38 6.04 11.99
C ILE A 47 4.58 5.38 12.66
N SER A 48 4.35 4.35 13.46
CA SER A 48 5.42 3.57 14.07
C SER A 48 6.08 2.64 13.03
N GLU A 49 7.29 2.19 13.32
CA GLU A 49 8.00 1.18 12.54
C GLU A 49 7.21 -0.13 12.42
N GLU A 50 6.61 -0.57 13.53
CA GLU A 50 5.76 -1.76 13.57
C GLU A 50 4.56 -1.61 12.62
N ASN A 51 3.84 -0.49 12.68
CA ASN A 51 2.70 -0.24 11.80
C ASN A 51 3.14 -0.13 10.33
N CYS A 52 4.30 0.47 10.07
CA CYS A 52 4.87 0.54 8.72
C CYS A 52 5.14 -0.87 8.16
N SER A 53 5.72 -1.75 8.97
CA SER A 53 6.01 -3.15 8.61
C SER A 53 4.71 -3.93 8.34
N GLN A 54 3.71 -3.80 9.22
CA GLN A 54 2.40 -4.44 9.03
C GLN A 54 1.70 -3.97 7.75
N ILE A 55 1.80 -2.69 7.42
CA ILE A 55 1.26 -2.11 6.18
C ILE A 55 1.96 -2.71 4.96
N GLN A 56 3.28 -2.87 5.02
CA GLN A 56 4.06 -3.49 3.95
C GLN A 56 3.61 -4.94 3.72
N ASP A 57 3.48 -5.74 4.77
CA ASP A 57 3.05 -7.15 4.68
C ASP A 57 1.66 -7.28 4.04
N ILE A 58 0.72 -6.41 4.40
CA ILE A 58 -0.62 -6.37 3.80
C ILE A 58 -0.54 -6.07 2.30
N ILE A 59 0.30 -5.10 1.90
CA ILE A 59 0.46 -4.74 0.48
C ILE A 59 1.10 -5.88 -0.30
N PHE A 60 2.14 -6.50 0.24
CA PHE A 60 2.82 -7.62 -0.41
C PHE A 60 1.90 -8.81 -0.58
N THR A 61 1.13 -9.13 0.46
CA THR A 61 0.10 -10.17 0.38
C THR A 61 -0.94 -9.82 -0.69
N PHE A 62 -1.46 -8.59 -0.68
CA PHE A 62 -2.51 -8.17 -1.62
C PHE A 62 -2.03 -8.13 -3.08
N LEU A 63 -0.80 -7.69 -3.32
CA LEU A 63 -0.21 -7.61 -4.66
C LEU A 63 0.43 -8.92 -5.11
N ASN A 64 0.53 -9.91 -4.21
CA ASN A 64 1.34 -11.12 -4.40
C ASN A 64 2.78 -10.76 -4.79
N PHE A 65 3.36 -9.80 -4.08
CA PHE A 65 4.72 -9.28 -4.27
C PHE A 65 5.66 -9.83 -3.19
N SER A 66 6.93 -9.86 -3.52
CA SER A 66 8.03 -10.16 -2.60
C SER A 66 9.04 -9.00 -2.60
N GLU A 67 9.87 -8.88 -1.55
CA GLU A 67 10.81 -7.76 -1.42
C GLU A 67 11.79 -7.62 -2.59
N ASP A 68 12.16 -8.73 -3.23
CA ASP A 68 13.05 -8.75 -4.39
C ASP A 68 12.44 -8.08 -5.64
N ALA A 69 11.12 -7.88 -5.67
CA ALA A 69 10.45 -7.10 -6.71
C ALA A 69 10.56 -5.59 -6.49
N LEU A 70 11.02 -5.12 -5.33
CA LEU A 70 11.16 -3.70 -5.05
C LEU A 70 12.36 -3.08 -5.78
N PRO A 71 12.23 -1.82 -6.24
CA PRO A 71 13.36 -1.09 -6.78
C PRO A 71 14.41 -0.86 -5.69
N THR A 72 15.66 -1.19 -5.98
CA THR A 72 16.78 -0.88 -5.09
C THR A 72 17.08 0.61 -5.14
N PHE A 73 17.04 1.29 -4.00
CA PHE A 73 17.42 2.70 -3.95
C PHE A 73 18.90 2.86 -4.34
N PRO A 74 19.24 3.79 -5.25
CA PRO A 74 20.61 3.98 -5.70
C PRO A 74 21.51 4.40 -4.53
N LYS A 75 22.63 3.69 -4.35
CA LYS A 75 23.64 4.03 -3.36
C LYS A 75 24.58 5.08 -3.96
N ILE A 76 24.34 6.35 -3.66
CA ILE A 76 25.22 7.45 -4.07
C ILE A 76 26.36 7.55 -3.06
N LYS A 77 27.61 7.43 -3.51
CA LYS A 77 28.78 7.67 -2.67
C LYS A 77 29.14 9.15 -2.72
N ALA A 78 29.75 9.67 -1.65
CA ALA A 78 30.25 11.05 -1.65
C ALA A 78 31.25 11.33 -2.79
N SER A 79 32.00 10.31 -3.22
CA SER A 79 32.91 10.36 -4.38
C SER A 79 32.22 10.56 -5.72
N ASP A 80 30.91 10.30 -5.81
CA ASP A 80 30.16 10.39 -7.07
C ASP A 80 29.61 11.80 -7.32
N ILE A 81 29.81 12.71 -6.37
CA ILE A 81 29.31 14.10 -6.36
C ILE A 81 30.49 15.11 -6.30
N THR A 82 31.73 14.64 -6.36
CA THR A 82 32.96 15.46 -6.35
C THR A 82 33.77 15.22 -7.61
#